data_AF-A0A542G650-F1
#
_entry.id   AF-A0A542G650-F1
#
_cell.length_a   1.000
_cell.length_b   1.000
_cell.length_c   1.000
_cell.angle_alpha   90.00
_cell.angle_beta   90.00
_cell.angle_gamma   90.00
#
_symmetry.space_group_name_H-M   'P 1'
#
loop_
_entity.id
_entity.type
_entity.pdbx_description
1 polymer ?
#
loop_
_entity_poly.entity_id
_entity_poly.type
_entity_poly.pdbx_seq_one_letter_code
_entity_poly.pdbx_strand_id
1 'polypeptide(L)'
;MGLFSAARQGRKDDAELGKGLWRRAHDRFQRGLDRFHQVLEGVEDDQLYGELLEIANELAAVLQRVRGVCMEAQRRAPSEGLDIPAGLADVHRSLSKAGNSLATTAEAAAMLRLAVGPVPVGAASVRRRAEAVFQQVDDAERRLRGD
;
A
#
# COMPACT_ATOMS: atom_id res chain seq x y z
N MET A 1 -20.18 11.71 10.05
CA MET A 1 -20.87 10.40 9.95
C MET A 1 -19.86 9.27 9.65
N GLY A 2 -18.87 9.02 10.53
CA GLY A 2 -17.68 8.19 10.16
C GLY A 2 -17.37 6.96 11.02
N LEU A 3 -17.94 6.85 12.23
CA LEU A 3 -17.56 5.78 13.16
C LEU A 3 -18.21 4.43 12.82
N PHE A 4 -19.46 4.44 12.37
CA PHE A 4 -20.20 3.22 12.03
C PHE A 4 -19.72 2.56 10.72
N SER A 5 -19.22 3.34 9.75
CA SER A 5 -18.66 2.83 8.49
C SER A 5 -17.29 2.19 8.72
N ALA A 6 -16.41 2.83 9.49
CA ALA A 6 -15.10 2.29 9.83
C ALA A 6 -15.20 0.98 10.64
N ALA A 7 -16.09 0.92 11.63
CA ALA A 7 -16.33 -0.31 12.41
C ALA A 7 -16.96 -1.44 11.57
N ARG A 8 -17.75 -1.10 10.53
CA ARG A 8 -18.30 -2.08 9.59
C ARG A 8 -17.23 -2.60 8.64
N GLN A 9 -16.38 -1.71 8.14
CA GLN A 9 -15.26 -2.06 7.26
C GLN A 9 -14.25 -2.95 7.99
N GLY A 10 -13.87 -2.60 9.23
CA GLY A 10 -12.98 -3.42 10.05
C GLY A 10 -13.52 -4.83 10.33
N ARG A 11 -14.83 -4.98 10.55
CA ARG A 11 -15.47 -6.29 10.69
C ARG A 11 -15.49 -7.09 9.39
N LYS A 12 -15.70 -6.43 8.25
CA LYS A 12 -15.62 -7.06 6.93
C LYS A 12 -14.19 -7.55 6.65
N ASP A 13 -13.20 -6.73 6.97
CA ASP A 13 -11.80 -7.08 6.79
C ASP A 13 -11.37 -8.19 7.76
N ASP A 14 -11.88 -8.23 9.00
CA ASP A 14 -11.67 -9.36 9.93
C ASP A 14 -12.25 -10.66 9.36
N ALA A 15 -13.44 -10.60 8.76
CA ALA A 15 -14.11 -11.77 8.20
C ALA A 15 -13.40 -12.32 6.95
N GLU A 16 -12.82 -11.44 6.12
CA GLU A 16 -12.23 -11.82 4.83
C GLU A 16 -10.71 -12.05 4.90
N LEU A 17 -10.00 -11.35 5.78
CA LEU A 17 -8.53 -11.42 5.90
C LEU A 17 -8.09 -12.16 7.17
N GLY A 18 -9.01 -12.51 8.06
CA GLY A 18 -8.70 -12.98 9.40
C GLY A 18 -8.09 -11.87 10.26
N LYS A 19 -7.36 -12.29 11.31
CA LYS A 19 -6.70 -11.38 12.27
C LYS A 19 -5.18 -11.55 12.35
N GLY A 20 -4.63 -12.48 11.56
CA GLY A 20 -3.21 -12.82 11.56
C GLY A 20 -2.41 -12.10 10.47
N LEU A 21 -1.46 -12.84 9.89
CA LEU A 21 -0.43 -12.35 8.98
C LEU A 21 -0.97 -11.49 7.82
N TRP A 22 -1.96 -11.99 7.09
CA TRP A 22 -2.45 -11.36 5.86
C TRP A 22 -3.20 -10.07 6.14
N ARG A 23 -4.00 -10.04 7.21
CA ARG A 23 -4.61 -8.81 7.71
C ARG A 23 -3.55 -7.76 8.04
N ARG A 24 -2.48 -8.15 8.73
CA ARG A 24 -1.41 -7.21 9.08
C ARG A 24 -0.66 -6.67 7.87
N ALA A 25 -0.46 -7.49 6.84
CA ALA A 25 0.14 -7.06 5.58
C ALA A 25 -0.74 -6.01 4.87
N HIS A 26 -2.05 -6.28 4.75
CA HIS A 26 -3.03 -5.34 4.23
C HIS A 26 -3.03 -4.01 5.00
N ASP A 27 -3.17 -4.07 6.33
CA ASP A 27 -3.23 -2.87 7.18
C ASP A 27 -1.94 -2.05 7.12
N ARG A 28 -0.77 -2.70 6.95
CA ARG A 28 0.49 -2.00 6.75
C ARG A 28 0.49 -1.21 5.45
N PHE A 29 0.00 -1.81 4.36
CA PHE A 29 -0.11 -1.14 3.07
C PHE A 29 -1.09 0.03 3.16
N GLN A 30 -2.28 -0.20 3.72
CA GLN A 30 -3.29 0.84 3.92
C GLN A 30 -2.74 2.03 4.71
N ARG A 31 -2.06 1.79 5.85
CA ARG A 31 -1.43 2.87 6.63
C ARG A 31 -0.37 3.65 5.84
N GLY A 32 0.34 3.00 4.92
CA GLY A 32 1.29 3.68 4.05
C GLY A 32 0.60 4.63 3.07
N LEU A 33 -0.53 4.19 2.50
CA LEU A 33 -1.36 4.99 1.60
C LEU A 33 -2.04 6.16 2.35
N ASP A 34 -2.55 5.92 3.55
CA ASP A 34 -3.16 6.97 4.37
C ASP A 34 -2.16 8.10 4.67
N ARG A 35 -0.89 7.75 4.95
CA ARG A 35 0.18 8.76 5.11
C ARG A 35 0.48 9.50 3.81
N PHE A 36 0.44 8.83 2.66
CA PHE A 36 0.61 9.48 1.37
C PHE A 36 -0.49 10.52 1.14
N HIS A 37 -1.76 10.16 1.40
CA HIS A 37 -2.88 11.11 1.32
C HIS A 37 -2.74 12.28 2.30
N GLN A 38 -2.31 12.01 3.53
CA GLN A 38 -2.06 13.06 4.51
C GLN A 38 -0.96 14.05 4.06
N VAL A 39 0.06 13.56 3.35
CA VAL A 39 1.06 14.44 2.74
C VAL A 39 0.42 15.30 1.65
N LEU A 40 -0.38 14.69 0.77
CA LEU A 40 -1.07 15.35 -0.35
C LEU A 40 -2.00 16.48 0.14
N GLU A 41 -2.71 16.28 1.25
CA GLU A 41 -3.56 17.32 1.89
C GLU A 41 -2.80 18.59 2.26
N GLY A 42 -1.48 18.52 2.45
CA GLY A 42 -0.63 19.65 2.82
C GLY A 42 0.21 20.22 1.69
N VAL A 43 -0.05 19.85 0.43
CA VAL A 43 0.65 20.39 -0.75
C VAL A 43 -0.09 21.63 -1.24
N GLU A 44 0.59 22.78 -1.27
CA GLU A 44 0.01 24.07 -1.68
C GLU A 44 0.24 24.39 -3.16
N ASP A 45 1.27 23.82 -3.77
CA ASP A 45 1.58 24.00 -5.20
C ASP A 45 0.66 23.12 -6.06
N ASP A 46 -0.21 23.74 -6.86
CA ASP A 46 -1.21 23.05 -7.68
C ASP A 46 -0.60 22.06 -8.68
N GLN A 47 0.59 22.36 -9.23
CA GLN A 47 1.25 21.47 -10.19
C GLN A 47 1.77 20.23 -9.47
N LEU A 48 2.49 20.41 -8.36
CA LEU A 48 2.99 19.30 -7.56
C LEU A 48 1.84 18.48 -6.98
N TYR A 49 0.76 19.13 -6.55
CA TYR A 49 -0.46 18.46 -6.09
C TYR A 49 -1.04 17.57 -7.19
N GLY A 50 -1.19 18.09 -8.41
CA GLY A 50 -1.68 17.32 -9.55
C GLY A 50 -0.83 16.08 -9.84
N GLU A 51 0.49 16.24 -9.90
CA GLU A 51 1.43 15.13 -10.13
C GLU A 51 1.37 14.06 -9.02
N LEU A 52 1.27 14.48 -7.76
CA LEU A 52 1.17 13.55 -6.62
C LEU A 52 -0.22 12.90 -6.52
N LEU A 53 -1.28 13.59 -6.92
CA LEU A 53 -2.64 13.06 -6.95
C LEU A 53 -2.76 11.90 -7.95
N GLU A 54 -2.12 12.00 -9.13
CA GLU A 54 -2.05 10.89 -10.08
C GLU A 54 -1.41 9.65 -9.45
N ILE A 55 -0.28 9.82 -8.78
CA ILE A 55 0.40 8.74 -8.05
C ILE A 55 -0.52 8.16 -6.96
N ALA A 56 -1.22 9.02 -6.21
CA ALA A 56 -2.13 8.60 -5.15
C ALA A 56 -3.25 7.70 -5.69
N ASN A 57 -3.87 8.10 -6.81
CA ASN A 57 -4.95 7.35 -7.45
C ASN A 57 -4.49 5.95 -7.89
N GLU A 58 -3.29 5.86 -8.48
CA GLU A 58 -2.70 4.56 -8.84
C GLU A 58 -2.41 3.69 -7.61
N LEU A 59 -1.82 4.26 -6.56
CA LEU A 59 -1.56 3.53 -5.30
C LEU A 59 -2.85 3.08 -4.61
N ALA A 60 -3.94 3.85 -4.70
CA ALA A 60 -5.25 3.47 -4.19
C ALA A 60 -5.86 2.29 -4.97
N ALA A 61 -5.70 2.24 -6.29
CA ALA A 61 -6.08 1.08 -7.09
C ALA A 61 -5.27 -0.17 -6.69
N VAL A 62 -3.99 0.01 -6.36
CA VAL A 62 -3.10 -1.08 -5.91
C VAL A 62 -3.50 -1.62 -4.54
N LEU A 63 -4.04 -0.81 -3.62
CA LEU A 63 -4.56 -1.30 -2.34
C LEU A 63 -5.65 -2.37 -2.55
N GLN A 64 -6.53 -2.20 -3.54
CA GLN A 64 -7.56 -3.20 -3.84
C GLN A 64 -6.96 -4.52 -4.34
N ARG A 65 -5.88 -4.44 -5.10
CA ARG A 65 -5.11 -5.62 -5.56
C ARG A 65 -4.43 -6.33 -4.40
N VAL A 66 -3.76 -5.59 -3.53
CA VAL A 66 -3.15 -6.12 -2.28
C VAL A 66 -4.19 -6.83 -1.42
N ARG A 67 -5.38 -6.23 -1.27
CA ARG A 67 -6.51 -6.86 -0.57
C ARG A 67 -6.88 -8.20 -1.20
N GLY A 68 -7.03 -8.26 -2.52
CA GLY A 68 -7.31 -9.51 -3.25
C GLY A 68 -6.25 -10.60 -3.00
N VAL A 69 -4.95 -10.24 -3.04
CA VAL A 69 -3.85 -11.17 -2.74
C VAL A 69 -3.95 -11.68 -1.30
N CYS A 70 -4.23 -10.81 -0.34
CA CYS A 70 -4.32 -11.18 1.08
C CYS A 70 -5.54 -12.08 1.36
N MET A 71 -6.69 -11.81 0.74
CA MET A 71 -7.88 -12.66 0.85
C MET A 71 -7.61 -14.07 0.31
N GLU A 72 -7.02 -14.16 -0.88
CA GLU A 72 -6.75 -15.45 -1.51
C GLU A 72 -5.65 -16.23 -0.76
N ALA A 73 -4.62 -15.53 -0.25
CA ALA A 73 -3.60 -16.13 0.59
C ALA A 73 -4.19 -16.66 1.91
N GLN A 74 -5.09 -15.89 2.56
CA GLN A 74 -5.81 -16.32 3.76
C GLN A 74 -6.72 -17.53 3.45
N ARG A 75 -7.35 -17.60 2.28
CA ARG A 75 -8.16 -18.75 1.88
C ARG A 75 -7.33 -20.02 1.70
N ARG A 76 -6.12 -19.91 1.13
CA ARG A 76 -5.22 -21.05 0.85
C ARG A 76 -4.45 -21.51 2.09
N ALA A 77 -3.99 -20.57 2.90
CA ALA A 77 -3.25 -20.84 4.12
C ALA A 77 -3.72 -19.86 5.22
N PRO A 78 -4.82 -20.20 5.92
CA PRO A 78 -5.35 -19.40 7.00
C PRO A 78 -4.30 -19.14 8.08
N SER A 79 -4.20 -17.89 8.53
CA SER A 79 -3.27 -17.49 9.59
C SER A 79 -4.00 -16.69 10.67
N GLU A 80 -3.87 -17.13 11.92
CA GLU A 80 -4.32 -16.39 13.11
C GLU A 80 -3.16 -15.67 13.81
N GLY A 81 -1.93 -16.11 13.55
CA GLY A 81 -0.70 -15.58 14.15
C GLY A 81 0.17 -14.83 13.15
N LEU A 82 1.48 -14.80 13.42
CA LEU A 82 2.49 -14.18 12.56
C LEU A 82 3.36 -15.21 11.83
N ASP A 83 3.07 -16.49 12.00
CA ASP A 83 3.80 -17.56 11.32
C ASP A 83 3.54 -17.50 9.81
N ILE A 84 4.62 -17.50 9.05
CA ILE A 84 4.59 -17.40 7.60
C ILE A 84 4.41 -18.82 7.04
N PRO A 85 3.30 -19.11 6.33
CA PRO A 85 3.11 -20.42 5.72
C PRO A 85 4.17 -20.68 4.65
N ALA A 86 4.88 -21.81 4.73
CA ALA A 86 6.00 -22.13 3.84
C ALA A 86 5.63 -22.02 2.35
N GLY A 87 4.46 -22.53 1.96
CA GLY A 87 3.96 -22.48 0.58
C GLY A 87 3.60 -21.07 0.06
N LEU A 88 3.47 -20.06 0.94
CA LEU A 88 3.16 -18.67 0.57
C LEU A 88 4.19 -17.67 1.10
N ALA A 89 5.39 -18.15 1.49
CA ALA A 89 6.42 -17.30 2.07
C ALA A 89 6.88 -16.20 1.10
N ASP A 90 7.00 -16.51 -0.19
CA ASP A 90 7.38 -15.53 -1.20
C ASP A 90 6.28 -14.52 -1.51
N VAL A 91 5.00 -14.91 -1.42
CA VAL A 91 3.87 -13.96 -1.50
C VAL A 91 3.96 -12.96 -0.35
N HIS A 92 4.10 -13.45 0.89
CA HIS A 92 4.25 -12.58 2.06
C HIS A 92 5.47 -11.66 1.96
N ARG A 93 6.61 -12.18 1.49
CA ARG A 93 7.84 -11.39 1.27
C ARG A 93 7.60 -10.26 0.27
N SER A 94 6.87 -10.53 -0.81
CA SER A 94 6.54 -9.53 -1.84
C SER A 94 5.64 -8.43 -1.28
N LEU A 95 4.59 -8.81 -0.55
CA LEU A 95 3.69 -7.87 0.13
C LEU A 95 4.42 -7.01 1.17
N SER A 96 5.35 -7.62 1.92
CA SER A 96 6.17 -6.90 2.90
C SER A 96 7.07 -5.86 2.23
N LYS A 97 7.69 -6.21 1.09
CA LYS A 97 8.45 -5.25 0.28
C LYS A 97 7.55 -4.13 -0.24
N ALA A 98 6.38 -4.46 -0.78
CA ALA A 98 5.41 -3.47 -1.28
C ALA A 98 5.03 -2.45 -0.20
N GLY A 99 4.71 -2.91 1.01
CA GLY A 99 4.39 -2.03 2.13
C GLY A 99 5.56 -1.12 2.56
N ASN A 100 6.80 -1.62 2.52
CA ASN A 100 7.98 -0.81 2.81
C ASN A 100 8.24 0.22 1.72
N SER A 101 8.17 -0.17 0.44
CA SER A 101 8.33 0.75 -0.69
C SER A 101 7.27 1.85 -0.66
N LEU A 102 6.02 1.52 -0.29
CA LEU A 102 4.96 2.51 -0.14
C LEU A 102 5.27 3.52 0.98
N ALA A 103 5.81 3.06 2.11
CA ALA A 103 6.26 3.97 3.16
C ALA A 103 7.35 4.93 2.66
N THR A 104 8.35 4.43 1.92
CA THR A 104 9.40 5.28 1.32
C THR A 104 8.87 6.22 0.23
N THR A 105 7.79 5.83 -0.44
CA THR A 105 7.10 6.66 -1.45
C THR A 105 6.40 7.84 -0.77
N ALA A 106 5.69 7.58 0.33
CA ALA A 106 5.06 8.63 1.14
C ALA A 106 6.10 9.58 1.77
N GLU A 107 7.23 9.04 2.24
CA GLU A 107 8.33 9.84 2.77
C GLU A 107 8.96 10.76 1.70
N ALA A 108 9.17 10.24 0.48
CA ALA A 108 9.65 11.06 -0.63
C ALA A 108 8.67 12.19 -0.99
N ALA A 109 7.36 11.93 -0.96
CA ALA A 109 6.35 12.97 -1.17
C ALA A 109 6.40 14.03 -0.06
N ALA A 110 6.61 13.62 1.20
CA ALA A 110 6.76 14.55 2.32
C ALA A 110 8.00 15.43 2.18
N MET A 111 9.12 14.85 1.73
CA MET A 111 10.35 15.60 1.46
C MET A 111 10.16 16.63 0.35
N LEU A 112 9.43 16.28 -0.72
CA LEU A 112 9.11 17.23 -1.79
C LEU A 112 8.25 18.38 -1.28
N ARG A 113 7.23 18.10 -0.48
CA ARG A 113 6.38 19.12 0.13
C ARG A 113 7.17 20.10 1.01
N LEU A 114 8.18 19.63 1.74
CA LEU A 114 9.00 20.46 2.62
C LEU A 114 10.16 21.18 1.92
N ALA A 115 10.41 20.89 0.64
CA ALA A 115 11.51 21.50 -0.09
C ALA A 115 11.27 23.01 -0.25
N VAL A 116 12.32 23.80 0.02
CA VAL A 116 12.28 25.26 -0.16
C VAL A 116 12.93 25.61 -1.50
N GLY A 117 12.18 26.29 -2.37
CA GLY A 117 12.63 26.67 -3.71
C GLY A 117 12.15 25.72 -4.82
N PRO A 118 12.45 26.03 -6.09
CA PRO A 118 11.97 25.25 -7.23
C PRO A 118 12.47 23.81 -7.14
N VAL A 119 11.57 22.82 -7.11
CA VAL A 119 11.92 21.40 -7.20
C VAL A 119 12.19 21.09 -8.69
N PRO A 120 13.44 20.82 -9.12
CA PRO A 120 13.78 20.79 -10.55
C PRO A 120 13.14 19.65 -11.36
N VAL A 121 12.56 18.66 -10.68
CA VAL A 121 12.08 17.40 -11.27
C VAL A 121 10.69 16.98 -10.79
N GLY A 122 9.93 17.88 -10.16
CA GLY A 122 8.56 17.61 -9.68
C GLY A 122 8.46 16.31 -8.88
N ALA A 123 7.40 15.55 -9.10
CA ALA A 123 7.12 14.27 -8.45
C ALA A 123 7.91 13.07 -9.00
N ALA A 124 8.89 13.26 -9.90
CA ALA A 124 9.59 12.14 -10.55
C ALA A 124 10.33 11.22 -9.56
N SER A 125 10.82 11.76 -8.44
CA SER A 125 11.47 10.96 -7.37
C SER A 125 10.48 10.08 -6.61
N VAL A 126 9.23 10.51 -6.49
CA VAL A 126 8.11 9.77 -5.88
C VAL A 126 7.62 8.71 -6.85
N ARG A 127 7.46 9.07 -8.14
CA ARG A 127 7.07 8.14 -9.21
C ARG A 127 7.97 6.91 -9.26
N ARG A 128 9.30 7.09 -9.28
CA ARG A 128 10.27 5.97 -9.28
C ARG A 128 10.12 5.03 -8.07
N ARG A 129 9.67 5.55 -6.93
CA ARG A 129 9.44 4.73 -5.72
C ARG A 129 8.09 4.02 -5.79
N ALA A 130 7.06 4.68 -6.34
CA ALA A 130 5.77 4.06 -6.61
C ALA A 130 5.91 2.88 -7.60
N GLU A 131 6.76 2.98 -8.62
CA GLU A 131 7.08 1.88 -9.54
C GLU A 131 7.56 0.62 -8.80
N ALA A 132 8.38 0.77 -7.75
CA ALA A 132 8.81 -0.36 -6.94
C ALA A 132 7.63 -1.01 -6.19
N VAL A 133 6.66 -0.22 -5.71
CA VAL A 133 5.42 -0.73 -5.12
C VAL A 133 4.65 -1.56 -6.14
N PHE A 134 4.46 -1.03 -7.34
CA PHE A 134 3.73 -1.71 -8.42
C PHE A 134 4.38 -3.05 -8.77
N GLN A 135 5.68 -3.05 -9.02
CA GLN A 135 6.43 -4.26 -9.35
C GLN A 135 6.32 -5.32 -8.24
N GLN A 136 6.35 -4.92 -6.98
CA GLN A 136 6.29 -5.84 -5.84
C GLN A 136 4.88 -6.43 -5.63
N VAL A 137 3.84 -5.69 -6.00
CA VAL A 137 2.46 -6.22 -5.98
C VAL A 137 2.23 -7.16 -7.17
N ASP A 138 2.71 -6.81 -8.38
CA ASP A 138 2.70 -7.71 -9.54
C ASP A 138 3.40 -9.05 -9.22
N ASP A 139 4.56 -8.96 -8.58
CA ASP A 139 5.32 -10.08 -8.05
C ASP A 139 4.51 -10.94 -7.07
N ALA A 140 3.78 -10.31 -6.15
CA ALA A 140 2.95 -11.01 -5.18
C ALA A 140 1.80 -11.77 -5.88
N GLU A 141 1.16 -11.16 -6.86
CA GLU A 141 0.09 -11.77 -7.66
C GLU A 141 0.59 -12.92 -8.54
N ARG A 142 1.79 -12.80 -9.15
CA ARG A 142 2.41 -13.91 -9.90
C ARG A 142 2.71 -15.11 -9.00
N ARG A 143 3.39 -14.87 -7.88
CA ARG A 143 3.72 -15.90 -6.89
C ARG A 143 2.46 -16.57 -6.31
N LEU A 144 1.38 -15.82 -6.15
CA LEU A 144 0.11 -16.36 -5.69
C LEU A 144 -0.55 -17.24 -6.77
N ARG A 145 -0.38 -16.95 -8.06
CA ARG A 145 -0.85 -17.81 -9.16
C ARG A 145 0.00 -19.08 -9.31
N GLY A 146 1.26 -19.02 -8.89
CA GLY A 146 2.23 -20.11 -9.06
C GLY A 146 3.09 -19.94 -10.33
N ASP A 147 3.17 -18.72 -10.86
CA ASP A 147 3.97 -18.33 -12.03
C ASP A 147 5.37 -17.81 -11.63
#